data_AF-A0A833GEM4-F1
#
_entry.id   AF-A0A833GEM4-F1
#
_cell.length_a   1.000
_cell.length_b   1.000
_cell.length_c   1.000
_cell.angle_alpha   90.00
_cell.angle_beta   90.00
_cell.angle_gamma   90.00
#
_symmetry.space_group_name_H-M   'P 1'
#
loop_
_entity.id
_entity.type
_entity.pdbx_description
1 polymer ?
#
loop_
_entity_poly.entity_id
_entity_poly.type
_entity_poly.pdbx_seq_one_letter_code
_entity_poly.pdbx_strand_id
1 'polypeptide(L)' 'MSYVKAAAGALAIMAASGMIADFEVLQRDDAILVRVWSMDDQPDARLRKQVAALLPRHVDEGRVIVVR' A
#
# COMPACT_ATOMS: atom_id res chain seq x y z
N MET A 1 0.23 -17.50 7.96
CA MET A 1 0.74 -16.14 8.26
C MET A 1 -0.23 -15.14 7.64
N SER A 2 -0.80 -14.20 8.38
CA SER A 2 -1.78 -13.25 7.80
C SER A 2 -1.04 -12.20 6.97
N TYR A 3 -1.11 -12.30 5.65
CA TYR A 3 -0.51 -11.36 4.69
C TYR A 3 -0.98 -9.91 4.91
N VAL A 4 -2.19 -9.74 5.43
CA VAL A 4 -2.76 -8.45 5.83
C VAL A 4 -1.93 -7.77 6.92
N LYS A 5 -1.47 -8.52 7.93
CA LYS A 5 -0.63 -7.97 9.01
C LYS A 5 0.73 -7.52 8.49
N ALA A 6 1.33 -8.28 7.57
CA ALA A 6 2.59 -7.90 6.94
C ALA A 6 2.43 -6.64 6.07
N ALA A 7 1.36 -6.58 5.28
CA ALA A 7 1.02 -5.40 4.47
C ALA A 7 0.81 -4.15 5.34
N ALA A 8 0.00 -4.27 6.40
CA ALA A 8 -0.26 -3.18 7.34
C ALA A 8 1.02 -2.71 8.04
N GLY A 9 1.92 -3.63 8.42
CA GLY A 9 3.20 -3.27 9.04
C GLY A 9 4.12 -2.48 8.11
N ALA A 10 4.25 -2.91 6.85
CA ALA A 10 5.07 -2.20 5.85
C ALA A 10 4.51 -0.80 5.56
N LEU A 11 3.18 -0.68 5.42
CA LEU A 11 2.51 0.59 5.18
C LEU A 11 2.60 1.53 6.39
N ALA A 12 2.53 1.00 7.61
CA ALA A 12 2.73 1.78 8.82
C ALA A 12 4.13 2.43 8.88
N ILE A 13 5.16 1.73 8.40
CA ILE A 13 6.51 2.30 8.30
C ILE A 13 6.54 3.45 7.29
N MET A 14 5.88 3.30 6.13
CA MET A 14 5.79 4.36 5.13
C MET A 14 5.03 5.59 5.64
N ALA A 15 3.96 5.38 6.42
CA ALA A 15 3.22 6.47 7.05
C ALA A 15 4.09 7.19 8.09
N ALA A 16 4.77 6.43 8.95
CA ALA A 16 5.69 6.99 9.95
C ALA A 16 6.88 7.74 9.33
N SER A 17 7.33 7.35 8.13
CA SER A 17 8.39 8.04 7.40
C SER A 17 7.90 9.28 6.63
N GLY A 18 6.60 9.56 6.63
CA GLY A 18 6.00 10.65 5.85
C GLY A 18 5.90 10.38 4.34
N MET A 19 6.12 9.15 3.88
CA MET A 19 5.97 8.80 2.45
C MET A 19 4.51 8.75 2.01
N ILE A 20 3.61 8.43 2.93
CA ILE A 20 2.16 8.42 2.74
C ILE A 20 1.49 9.07 3.96
N ALA A 21 0.30 9.63 3.75
CA ALA A 21 -0.47 10.27 4.82
C ALA A 21 -1.21 9.24 5.66
N ASP A 22 -1.80 8.25 4.98
CA ASP A 22 -2.56 7.17 5.60
C ASP A 22 -2.66 5.97 4.65
N PHE A 23 -3.18 4.85 5.13
CA PHE A 23 -3.44 3.66 4.34
C PHE A 23 -4.60 2.82 4.87
N GLU A 24 -5.17 2.02 3.98
CA GLU A 24 -6.19 1.04 4.29
C GLU A 24 -5.83 -0.29 3.60
N VAL A 25 -5.97 -1.40 4.32
CA VAL A 25 -5.78 -2.75 3.78
C VAL A 25 -7.09 -3.51 3.87
N LEU A 26 -7.63 -3.88 2.72
CA LEU A 26 -8.89 -4.60 2.60
C LEU A 26 -8.61 -6.03 2.10
N GLN A 27 -9.21 -7.02 2.75
CA GLN A 27 -9.20 -8.40 2.27
C GLN A 27 -10.60 -8.77 1.75
N ARG A 28 -10.70 -9.19 0.49
CA ARG A 28 -11.92 -9.73 -0.13
C ARG A 28 -11.56 -10.97 -0.93
N ASP A 29 -12.27 -12.08 -0.69
CA ASP A 29 -12.24 -13.27 -1.55
C ASP A 29 -10.82 -13.67 -2.00
N ASP A 30 -9.89 -13.79 -1.06
CA ASP A 30 -8.44 -14.05 -1.27
C ASP A 30 -7.60 -12.97 -1.97
N ALA A 31 -8.19 -11.84 -2.34
CA ALA A 31 -7.47 -10.66 -2.79
C ALA A 31 -7.21 -9.68 -1.64
N ILE A 32 -6.01 -9.08 -1.65
CA ILE A 32 -5.65 -7.95 -0.79
C ILE A 32 -5.67 -6.71 -1.67
N LEU A 33 -6.50 -5.75 -1.30
CA LEU A 33 -6.57 -4.42 -1.87
C LEU A 33 -5.92 -3.44 -0.90
N VAL A 34 -5.08 -2.56 -1.42
CA VAL A 34 -4.39 -1.54 -0.63
C VAL A 34 -4.77 -0.18 -1.16
N ARG A 35 -5.23 0.69 -0.27
CA ARG A 35 -5.45 2.10 -0.55
C ARG A 35 -4.41 2.89 0.23
N VAL A 36 -3.76 3.84 -0.43
CA VAL A 36 -2.80 4.74 0.19
C VAL A 36 -3.17 6.18 -0.14
N TRP A 37 -3.09 7.05 0.86
CA TRP A 37 -3.24 8.49 0.67
C TRP A 37 -1.85 9.10 0.55
N SER A 38 -1.57 9.81 -0.54
CA SER A 38 -0.26 10.47 -0.72
C SER A 38 -0.19 11.76 0.12
N MET A 39 0.95 12.04 0.74
CA MET A 39 1.23 13.35 1.37
C MET A 39 1.58 14.41 0.32
N ASP A 40 2.27 13.99 -0.75
CA ASP A 40 2.95 14.87 -1.69
C ASP A 40 2.49 14.64 -3.13
N ASP A 41 2.88 15.55 -4.03
CA ASP A 41 2.71 15.47 -5.49
C ASP A 41 3.62 14.41 -6.16
N GLN A 42 4.10 13.43 -5.41
CA GLN A 42 4.85 12.32 -6.01
C GLN A 42 3.99 11.61 -7.07
N PRO A 43 4.57 11.19 -8.20
CA PRO A 43 3.80 10.52 -9.24
C PRO A 43 3.12 9.26 -8.70
N ASP A 44 1.81 9.16 -8.85
CA ASP A 44 0.99 8.05 -8.36
C ASP A 44 1.55 6.69 -8.81
N ALA A 45 2.07 6.60 -10.04
CA ALA A 45 2.68 5.39 -10.58
C ALA A 45 3.95 4.96 -9.83
N ARG A 46 4.76 5.92 -9.35
CA ARG A 46 5.96 5.64 -8.56
C ARG A 46 5.58 5.13 -7.18
N LEU A 47 4.63 5.79 -6.51
CA LEU A 47 4.16 5.37 -5.20
C LEU A 47 3.54 3.96 -5.26
N ARG A 48 2.72 3.70 -6.28
CA ARG A 48 2.10 2.40 -6.52
C ARG A 48 3.12 1.28 -6.62
N LYS A 49 4.21 1.51 -7.37
CA LYS A 49 5.35 0.59 -7.49
C LYS A 49 6.06 0.34 -6.16
N GLN A 50 6.33 1.40 -5.41
CA GLN A 50 7.01 1.30 -4.13
C GLN A 50 6.18 0.52 -3.12
N VAL A 51 4.88 0.79 -3.05
CA VAL A 51 3.95 0.07 -2.19
C VAL A 51 3.88 -1.40 -2.61
N ALA A 52 3.63 -1.71 -3.89
CA ALA A 52 3.53 -3.09 -4.36
C ALA A 52 4.83 -3.90 -4.11
N ALA A 53 6.00 -3.27 -4.24
CA ALA A 53 7.29 -3.90 -3.97
C ALA A 53 7.51 -4.29 -2.48
N LEU A 54 6.83 -3.60 -1.56
CA LEU A 54 6.91 -3.88 -0.12
C LEU A 54 5.89 -4.93 0.34
N LEU A 55 4.92 -5.25 -0.51
CA LEU A 55 3.86 -6.18 -0.19
C LEU A 55 4.21 -7.61 -0.62
N PRO A 56 3.57 -8.63 -0.01
CA PRO A 56 3.76 -10.01 -0.45
C PRO A 56 3.48 -10.15 -1.95
N ARG A 57 4.22 -11.03 -2.65
CA ARG A 57 4.19 -11.24 -4.13
C ARG A 57 2.81 -11.41 -4.78
N HIS A 58 1.76 -11.61 -4.00
CA HIS A 58 0.37 -11.77 -4.41
C HIS A 58 -0.37 -10.43 -4.50
N VAL A 59 0.30 -9.32 -4.17
CA VAL A 59 -0.21 -7.95 -4.33
C VAL A 59 0.58 -7.27 -5.44
N ASP A 60 -0.02 -7.18 -6.62
CA ASP A 60 0.53 -6.43 -7.75
C ASP A 60 0.17 -4.93 -7.68
N GLU A 61 0.78 -4.13 -8.55
CA GLU A 61 0.49 -2.69 -8.66
C GLU A 61 -0.99 -2.39 -8.89
N GLY A 62 -1.71 -3.24 -9.63
CA GLY A 62 -3.13 -3.06 -9.94
C GLY A 62 -4.04 -3.17 -8.71
N ARG A 63 -3.55 -3.75 -7.62
CA ARG A 63 -4.26 -3.84 -6.33
C ARG A 63 -3.97 -2.67 -5.39
N VAL A 64 -3.12 -1.72 -5.80
CA VAL A 64 -2.76 -0.53 -5.03
C VAL A 64 -3.44 0.71 -5.63
N ILE A 65 -4.35 1.29 -4.85
CA ILE A 65 -5.07 2.51 -5.18
C ILE A 65 -4.37 3.67 -4.48
N VAL A 66 -3.87 4.63 -5.26
CA VAL A 66 -3.35 5.90 -4.73
C VAL A 66 -4.48 6.92 -4.74
N VAL A 67 -4.73 7.53 -3.59
CA VAL A 67 -5.70 8.60 -3.39
C VAL A 67 -4.93 9.88 -3.08
N ARG A 68 -5.40 11.00 -3.63
CA ARG A 68 -4.90 12.34 -3.33
C ARG A 68 -5.87 13.05 -2.38
#